data_AF-F9DRJ4-F1
#
_entry.id   AF-F9DRJ4-F1
#
_cell.length_a   1.000
_cell.length_b   1.000
_cell.length_c   1.000
_cell.angle_alpha   90.00
_cell.angle_beta   90.00
_cell.angle_gamma   90.00
#
_symmetry.space_group_name_H-M   'P 1'
#
loop_
_entity.id
_entity.type
_entity.pdbx_description
1 polymer ?
#
loop_
_entity_poly.entity_id
_entity_poly.type
_entity_poly.pdbx_seq_one_letter_code
_entity_poly.pdbx_strand_id
1 'polypeptide(L)'
;MGEWLKVDVEFKQFVFDGLVPALQTGEVDMVIAGMTIRGDRALAVGMSDPYYKTGQAIMVPAANKDIKSWEELDVKGKKIAVGVGTTGALLAKSQFKNAEVVDFEDFPLAATAMGSGQADAVVYDEPAIAVWRLEHEGQVHQMEGLLSAENLGIAVKKNDFETLQWLNSFLHGYIDSPQELESRTRWFEESDWLTKVTED
;
A
#
# COMPACT_ATOMS: atom_id res chain seq x y z
N MET A 1 -19.29 -2.99 -0.64
CA MET A 1 -19.43 -4.28 -1.38
C MET A 1 -20.32 -5.29 -0.66
N GLY A 2 -20.10 -5.60 0.63
CA GLY A 2 -20.94 -6.54 1.39
C GLY A 2 -22.44 -6.23 1.32
N GLU A 3 -22.82 -4.95 1.48
CA GLU A 3 -24.22 -4.51 1.32
C GLU A 3 -24.82 -4.79 -0.06
N TRP A 4 -24.07 -4.58 -1.15
CA TRP A 4 -24.52 -4.86 -2.51
C TRP A 4 -24.67 -6.37 -2.78
N LEU A 5 -23.79 -7.18 -2.21
CA LEU A 5 -23.85 -8.64 -2.25
C LEU A 5 -24.89 -9.21 -1.29
N LYS A 6 -25.35 -8.43 -0.31
CA LYS A 6 -26.21 -8.84 0.80
C LYS A 6 -25.59 -9.97 1.61
N VAL A 7 -24.31 -9.82 1.94
CA VAL A 7 -23.53 -10.75 2.75
C VAL A 7 -22.87 -10.03 3.92
N ASP A 8 -22.61 -10.78 4.98
CA ASP A 8 -21.74 -10.32 6.07
C ASP A 8 -20.27 -10.34 5.62
N VAL A 9 -19.48 -9.40 6.13
CA VAL A 9 -18.06 -9.27 5.80
C VAL A 9 -17.22 -9.60 7.02
N GLU A 10 -16.29 -10.54 6.86
CA GLU A 10 -15.23 -10.84 7.82
C GLU A 10 -13.90 -10.33 7.28
N PHE A 11 -13.20 -9.50 8.04
CA PHE A 11 -11.85 -9.05 7.70
C PHE A 11 -10.82 -9.97 8.38
N LYS A 12 -9.82 -10.40 7.61
CA LYS A 12 -8.69 -11.18 8.11
C LYS A 12 -7.40 -10.46 7.77
N GLN A 13 -6.54 -10.29 8.76
CA GLN A 13 -5.25 -9.63 8.60
C GLN A 13 -4.16 -10.65 8.24
N PHE A 14 -3.33 -10.27 7.27
CA PHE A 14 -2.18 -11.04 6.83
C PHE A 14 -0.99 -10.12 6.59
N VAL A 15 0.22 -10.67 6.71
CA VAL A 15 1.41 -10.10 6.07
C VAL A 15 1.18 -10.06 4.55
N PHE A 16 1.64 -9.01 3.89
CA PHE A 16 1.29 -8.75 2.48
C PHE A 16 1.66 -9.92 1.54
N ASP A 17 2.80 -10.58 1.78
CA ASP A 17 3.23 -11.74 0.98
C ASP A 17 2.35 -12.99 1.16
N GLY A 18 1.58 -13.06 2.25
CA GLY A 18 0.62 -14.11 2.56
C GLY A 18 -0.73 -13.98 1.83
N LEU A 19 -1.04 -12.81 1.26
CA LEU A 19 -2.35 -12.53 0.66
C LEU A 19 -2.67 -13.43 -0.55
N VAL A 20 -1.70 -13.63 -1.45
CA VAL A 20 -1.90 -14.51 -2.63
C VAL A 20 -2.06 -15.97 -2.21
N PRO A 21 -1.21 -16.54 -1.33
CA PRO A 21 -1.45 -17.87 -0.76
C PRO A 21 -2.82 -18.02 -0.10
N ALA A 22 -3.24 -17.07 0.74
CA ALA A 22 -4.54 -17.12 1.44
C ALA A 22 -5.72 -17.21 0.46
N LEU A 23 -5.63 -16.51 -0.66
CA LEU A 23 -6.62 -16.56 -1.72
C LEU A 23 -6.59 -17.90 -2.50
N GLN A 24 -5.41 -18.46 -2.71
CA GLN A 24 -5.25 -19.75 -3.40
C GLN A 24 -5.76 -20.91 -2.56
N THR A 25 -5.55 -20.88 -1.25
CA THR A 25 -6.06 -21.88 -0.30
C THR A 25 -7.56 -21.74 -0.03
N GLY A 26 -8.14 -20.56 -0.33
CA GLY A 26 -9.55 -20.26 -0.06
C GLY A 26 -9.82 -19.86 1.38
N GLU A 27 -8.79 -19.36 2.09
CA GLU A 27 -8.94 -18.80 3.44
C GLU A 27 -9.64 -17.43 3.42
N VAL A 28 -9.52 -16.72 2.30
CA VAL A 28 -10.24 -15.49 1.97
C VAL A 28 -10.78 -15.55 0.54
N ASP A 29 -11.87 -14.85 0.28
CA ASP A 29 -12.52 -14.79 -1.04
C ASP A 29 -12.00 -13.64 -1.92
N MET A 30 -11.59 -12.53 -1.28
CA MET A 30 -11.13 -11.30 -1.93
C MET A 30 -9.96 -10.69 -1.17
N VAL A 31 -9.05 -10.05 -1.90
CA VAL A 31 -7.98 -9.21 -1.35
C VAL A 31 -8.19 -7.76 -1.79
N ILE A 32 -8.51 -6.91 -0.82
CA ILE A 32 -8.67 -5.45 -0.99
C ILE A 32 -7.66 -4.78 -0.07
N ALA A 33 -6.38 -4.91 -0.41
CA ALA A 33 -5.26 -4.53 0.47
C ALA A 33 -4.21 -3.67 -0.26
N GLY A 34 -4.66 -2.80 -1.17
CA GLY A 34 -3.76 -1.98 -1.99
C GLY A 34 -2.86 -2.82 -2.91
N MET A 35 -3.39 -3.90 -3.49
CA MET A 35 -2.58 -4.77 -4.33
C MET A 35 -2.40 -4.16 -5.73
N THR A 36 -1.18 -3.77 -6.07
CA THR A 36 -0.83 -3.34 -7.42
C THR A 36 -1.12 -4.42 -8.47
N ILE A 37 -1.85 -4.05 -9.53
CA ILE A 37 -2.06 -4.85 -10.73
C ILE A 37 -0.72 -5.00 -11.45
N ARG A 38 -0.17 -6.22 -11.40
CA ARG A 38 1.14 -6.57 -11.96
C ARG A 38 1.06 -7.90 -12.70
N GLY A 39 1.83 -8.05 -13.78
CA GLY A 39 1.73 -9.21 -14.67
C GLY A 39 1.96 -10.56 -13.98
N ASP A 40 2.96 -10.66 -13.11
CA ASP A 40 3.23 -11.86 -12.30
C ASP A 40 2.10 -12.19 -11.31
N ARG A 41 1.51 -11.19 -10.64
CA ARG A 41 0.35 -11.37 -9.76
C ARG A 41 -0.88 -11.81 -10.57
N ALA A 42 -1.14 -11.19 -11.72
CA ALA A 42 -2.23 -11.56 -12.62
C ALA A 42 -2.08 -12.98 -13.22
N LEU A 43 -0.86 -13.56 -13.22
CA LEU A 43 -0.65 -14.97 -13.55
C LEU A 43 -1.05 -15.91 -12.40
N ALA A 44 -1.04 -15.42 -11.15
CA ALA A 44 -1.33 -16.21 -9.95
C ALA A 44 -2.77 -16.09 -9.44
N VAL A 45 -3.43 -14.94 -9.68
CA VAL A 45 -4.77 -14.59 -9.20
C VAL A 45 -5.59 -13.88 -10.29
N GLY A 46 -6.91 -13.80 -10.11
CA GLY A 46 -7.76 -12.87 -10.87
C GLY A 46 -7.60 -11.47 -10.31
N MET A 47 -7.52 -10.45 -11.16
CA MET A 47 -7.45 -9.03 -10.76
C MET A 47 -8.62 -8.27 -11.38
N SER A 48 -9.29 -7.44 -10.57
CA SER A 48 -10.31 -6.51 -11.04
C SER A 48 -9.72 -5.39 -11.89
N ASP A 49 -10.61 -4.61 -12.50
CA ASP A 49 -10.29 -3.26 -12.98
C ASP A 49 -9.76 -2.40 -11.82
N PRO A 50 -8.93 -1.38 -12.11
CA PRO A 50 -8.31 -0.59 -11.07
C PRO A 50 -9.31 0.28 -10.32
N TYR A 51 -9.23 0.31 -8.99
CA TYR A 51 -10.05 1.17 -8.13
C TYR A 51 -9.31 2.40 -7.61
N TYR A 52 -7.99 2.42 -7.69
CA TYR A 52 -7.17 3.53 -7.21
C TYR A 52 -5.84 3.63 -7.97
N LYS A 53 -5.34 4.85 -8.15
CA LYS A 53 -4.05 5.14 -8.79
C LYS A 53 -3.10 5.75 -7.78
N THR A 54 -1.90 5.21 -7.69
CA THR A 54 -0.88 5.63 -6.72
C THR A 54 0.53 5.50 -7.31
N GLY A 55 1.56 5.61 -6.47
CA GLY A 55 2.95 5.30 -6.78
C GLY A 55 3.74 5.12 -5.49
N GLN A 56 4.94 4.55 -5.61
CA GLN A 56 5.87 4.47 -4.50
C GLN A 56 6.44 5.87 -4.21
N ALA A 57 6.45 6.27 -2.95
CA ALA A 57 7.11 7.45 -2.45
C ALA A 57 8.23 7.07 -1.47
N ILE A 58 9.10 8.03 -1.18
CA ILE A 58 10.10 7.91 -0.13
C ILE A 58 9.70 8.80 1.05
N MET A 59 9.66 8.22 2.23
CA MET A 59 9.51 8.94 3.49
C MET A 59 10.84 8.91 4.25
N VAL A 60 11.21 10.04 4.87
CA VAL A 60 12.41 10.17 5.70
C VAL A 60 12.08 10.93 7.00
N PRO A 61 12.92 10.86 8.04
CA PRO A 61 12.74 11.69 9.24
C PRO A 61 12.78 13.19 8.92
N ALA A 62 11.93 14.00 9.55
CA ALA A 62 11.88 15.45 9.35
C ALA A 62 13.18 16.18 9.74
N ALA A 63 13.99 15.57 10.62
CA ALA A 63 15.31 16.07 10.97
C ALA A 63 16.29 16.04 9.79
N ASN A 64 16.04 15.19 8.78
CA ASN A 64 16.92 14.99 7.64
C ASN A 64 16.55 15.92 6.48
N LYS A 65 16.96 17.19 6.56
CA LYS A 65 16.61 18.22 5.57
C LYS A 65 17.53 18.26 4.35
N ASP A 66 18.63 17.53 4.41
CA ASP A 66 19.67 17.58 3.38
C ASP A 66 19.42 16.59 2.25
N ILE A 67 18.64 15.53 2.51
CA ILE A 67 18.28 14.54 1.49
C ILE A 67 17.17 15.07 0.60
N LYS A 68 17.48 15.27 -0.68
CA LYS A 68 16.58 15.85 -1.68
C LYS A 68 16.24 14.91 -2.81
N SER A 69 17.00 13.84 -2.98
CA SER A 69 16.77 12.85 -4.03
C SER A 69 17.13 11.45 -3.56
N TRP A 70 16.54 10.44 -4.21
CA TRP A 70 16.76 9.05 -3.83
C TRP A 70 18.23 8.63 -4.03
N GLU A 71 18.94 9.25 -4.96
CA GLU A 71 20.37 9.01 -5.23
C GLU A 71 21.23 9.31 -4.00
N GLU A 72 20.87 10.33 -3.21
CA GLU A 72 21.59 10.70 -1.99
C GLU A 72 21.41 9.67 -0.86
N LEU A 73 20.35 8.88 -0.93
CA LEU A 73 20.11 7.73 -0.08
C LEU A 73 20.87 6.48 -0.57
N ASP A 74 21.22 6.39 -1.86
CA ASP A 74 21.89 5.22 -2.44
C ASP A 74 23.42 5.22 -2.24
N VAL A 75 23.83 5.27 -0.97
CA VAL A 75 25.24 5.23 -0.56
C VAL A 75 25.50 4.19 0.52
N LYS A 76 26.74 3.70 0.60
CA LYS A 76 27.12 2.67 1.56
C LYS A 76 26.83 3.12 3.00
N GLY A 77 26.17 2.25 3.76
CA GLY A 77 25.85 2.48 5.17
C GLY A 77 24.47 3.11 5.40
N LYS A 78 23.77 3.52 4.34
CA LYS A 78 22.35 3.89 4.41
C LYS A 78 21.46 2.67 4.39
N LYS A 79 20.31 2.76 5.07
CA LYS A 79 19.31 1.71 5.18
C LYS A 79 17.95 2.18 4.71
N ILE A 80 17.32 1.40 3.83
CA ILE A 80 16.00 1.68 3.26
C ILE A 80 15.04 0.59 3.74
N ALA A 81 14.08 0.95 4.58
CA ALA A 81 13.07 0.04 5.11
C ALA A 81 11.92 -0.14 4.10
N VAL A 82 11.45 -1.37 3.95
CA VAL A 82 10.35 -1.73 3.04
C VAL A 82 9.47 -2.83 3.66
N GLY A 83 8.19 -2.89 3.28
CA GLY A 83 7.33 -4.02 3.63
C GLY A 83 7.58 -5.21 2.71
N VAL A 84 7.75 -6.41 3.26
CA VAL A 84 7.99 -7.64 2.49
C VAL A 84 6.86 -7.93 1.50
N GLY A 85 7.20 -8.40 0.30
CA GLY A 85 6.23 -8.76 -0.75
C GLY A 85 5.58 -7.59 -1.51
N THR A 86 5.88 -6.34 -1.13
CA THR A 86 5.31 -5.14 -1.74
C THR A 86 6.00 -4.74 -3.05
N THR A 87 5.35 -3.87 -3.83
CA THR A 87 5.98 -3.20 -4.98
C THR A 87 7.08 -2.23 -4.56
N GLY A 88 6.94 -1.57 -3.40
CA GLY A 88 7.99 -0.76 -2.78
C GLY A 88 9.27 -1.54 -2.50
N ALA A 89 9.17 -2.74 -1.93
CA ALA A 89 10.32 -3.61 -1.70
C ALA A 89 11.01 -4.01 -3.00
N LEU A 90 10.24 -4.39 -4.02
CA LEU A 90 10.78 -4.74 -5.33
C LEU A 90 11.51 -3.55 -5.98
N LEU A 91 10.86 -2.38 -5.96
CA LEU A 91 11.41 -1.16 -6.53
C LEU A 91 12.69 -0.75 -5.81
N ALA A 92 12.68 -0.71 -4.47
CA ALA A 92 13.85 -0.36 -3.68
C ALA A 92 15.04 -1.29 -3.96
N LYS A 93 14.83 -2.61 -3.97
CA LYS A 93 15.88 -3.60 -4.29
C LYS A 93 16.41 -3.44 -5.73
N SER A 94 15.57 -2.96 -6.64
CA SER A 94 15.97 -2.69 -8.03
C SER A 94 16.66 -1.32 -8.21
N GLN A 95 16.38 -0.35 -7.34
CA GLN A 95 16.81 1.04 -7.48
C GLN A 95 18.09 1.31 -6.68
N PHE A 96 18.11 0.95 -5.40
CA PHE A 96 19.25 1.16 -4.50
C PHE A 96 20.30 0.06 -4.69
N LYS A 97 21.51 0.44 -5.10
CA LYS A 97 22.63 -0.47 -5.37
C LYS A 97 23.70 -0.47 -4.29
N ASN A 98 23.78 0.59 -3.50
CA ASN A 98 24.79 0.80 -2.47
C ASN A 98 24.19 0.88 -1.06
N ALA A 99 22.93 1.34 -0.94
CA ALA A 99 22.21 1.26 0.32
C ALA A 99 21.74 -0.16 0.63
N GLU A 100 21.60 -0.48 1.90
CA GLU A 100 21.03 -1.73 2.37
C GLU A 100 19.49 -1.62 2.37
N VAL A 101 18.81 -2.49 1.63
CA VAL A 101 17.35 -2.58 1.68
C VAL A 101 16.95 -3.62 2.73
N VAL A 102 16.19 -3.21 3.72
CA VAL A 102 15.80 -4.03 4.89
C VAL A 102 14.30 -4.30 4.82
N ASP A 103 13.95 -5.58 4.77
CA ASP A 103 12.55 -6.03 4.80
C ASP A 103 11.99 -6.02 6.22
N PHE A 104 10.77 -5.51 6.35
CA PHE A 104 9.93 -5.57 7.55
C PHE A 104 8.62 -6.28 7.19
N GLU A 105 7.94 -6.79 8.21
CA GLU A 105 6.68 -7.52 8.05
C GLU A 105 5.58 -6.64 7.43
N ASP A 106 5.50 -5.37 7.85
CA ASP A 106 4.54 -4.41 7.33
C ASP A 106 5.10 -2.98 7.28
N PHE A 107 4.27 -2.06 6.78
CA PHE A 107 4.61 -0.64 6.72
C PHE A 107 4.76 0.03 8.09
N PRO A 108 3.85 -0.14 9.06
CA PRO A 108 4.03 0.43 10.41
C PRO A 108 5.36 0.07 11.07
N LEU A 109 5.81 -1.19 10.95
CA LEU A 109 7.11 -1.63 11.48
C LEU A 109 8.27 -0.99 10.71
N ALA A 110 8.20 -0.91 9.38
CA ALA A 110 9.20 -0.21 8.57
C ALA A 110 9.31 1.28 8.93
N ALA A 111 8.18 1.96 9.09
CA ALA A 111 8.11 3.38 9.45
C ALA A 111 8.60 3.64 10.88
N THR A 112 8.26 2.78 11.83
CA THR A 112 8.77 2.82 13.21
C THR A 112 10.29 2.60 13.25
N ALA A 113 10.80 1.64 12.48
CA ALA A 113 12.24 1.39 12.38
C ALA A 113 12.99 2.64 11.87
N MET A 114 12.46 3.31 10.85
CA MET A 114 12.99 4.59 10.38
C MET A 114 12.91 5.68 11.46
N GLY A 115 11.77 5.85 12.13
CA GLY A 115 11.59 6.83 13.20
C GLY A 115 12.55 6.63 14.38
N SER A 116 12.92 5.39 14.68
CA SER A 116 13.89 5.03 15.72
C SER A 116 15.36 5.08 15.27
N GLY A 117 15.63 5.45 14.00
CA GLY A 117 16.98 5.53 13.44
C GLY A 117 17.60 4.18 13.05
N GLN A 118 16.82 3.10 13.01
CA GLN A 118 17.26 1.80 12.50
C GLN A 118 17.30 1.76 10.96
N ALA A 119 16.55 2.66 10.31
CA ALA A 119 16.61 2.92 8.88
C ALA A 119 16.64 4.43 8.61
N ASP A 120 17.16 4.83 7.44
CA ASP A 120 17.26 6.23 7.03
C ASP A 120 16.04 6.71 6.24
N ALA A 121 15.33 5.77 5.59
CA ALA A 121 14.16 6.04 4.76
C ALA A 121 13.22 4.84 4.71
N VAL A 122 11.98 5.08 4.29
CA VAL A 122 10.99 4.06 3.91
C VAL A 122 10.60 4.26 2.45
N VAL A 123 10.46 3.18 1.69
CA VAL A 123 9.80 3.19 0.38
C VAL A 123 8.47 2.45 0.49
N TYR A 124 7.37 3.14 0.20
CA TYR A 124 6.01 2.58 0.25
C TYR A 124 5.02 3.39 -0.60
N ASP A 125 3.82 2.86 -0.80
CA ASP A 125 2.70 3.56 -1.45
C ASP A 125 2.44 4.93 -0.81
N GLU A 126 2.34 5.97 -1.64
CA GLU A 126 2.16 7.36 -1.20
C GLU A 126 0.98 7.57 -0.25
N PRO A 127 -0.22 6.97 -0.43
CA PRO A 127 -1.33 7.16 0.48
C PRO A 127 -1.05 6.66 1.90
N ALA A 128 -0.31 5.55 2.06
CA ALA A 128 0.07 5.06 3.38
C ALA A 128 1.08 6.00 4.05
N ILE A 129 2.03 6.54 3.27
CA ILE A 129 2.96 7.58 3.74
C ILE A 129 2.18 8.86 4.12
N ALA A 130 1.16 9.26 3.35
CA ALA A 130 0.33 10.42 3.66
C ALA A 130 -0.39 10.26 5.00
N VAL A 131 -1.04 9.10 5.23
CA VAL A 131 -1.67 8.77 6.52
C VAL A 131 -0.66 8.82 7.66
N TRP A 132 0.49 8.15 7.51
CA TRP A 132 1.53 8.13 8.54
C TRP A 132 2.04 9.54 8.89
N ARG A 133 2.18 10.42 7.89
CA ARG A 133 2.56 11.83 8.10
C ARG A 133 1.52 12.61 8.90
N LEU A 134 0.23 12.34 8.70
CA LEU A 134 -0.85 12.97 9.48
C LEU A 134 -0.82 12.51 10.94
N GLU A 135 -0.57 11.22 11.18
CA GLU A 135 -0.45 10.66 12.53
C GLU A 135 0.80 11.13 13.28
N HIS A 136 1.88 11.39 12.54
CA HIS A 136 3.20 11.75 13.07
C HIS A 136 3.63 13.15 12.62
N GLU A 137 2.71 14.12 12.71
CA GLU A 137 2.92 15.48 12.21
C GLU A 137 4.25 16.08 12.72
N GLY A 138 5.07 16.58 11.79
CA GLY A 138 6.36 17.20 12.09
C GLY A 138 7.51 16.24 12.40
N GLN A 139 7.28 14.93 12.46
CA GLN A 139 8.33 13.93 12.74
C GLN A 139 8.95 13.35 11.47
N VAL A 140 8.19 13.32 10.38
CA VAL A 140 8.57 12.75 9.10
C VAL A 140 8.22 13.70 7.96
N HIS A 141 8.86 13.53 6.81
CA HIS A 141 8.39 14.15 5.57
C HIS A 141 8.54 13.19 4.38
N GLN A 142 7.74 13.44 3.36
CA GLN A 142 7.82 12.74 2.09
C GLN A 142 8.73 13.53 1.14
N MET A 143 9.61 12.85 0.44
CA MET A 143 10.41 13.45 -0.63
C MET A 143 9.53 13.79 -1.84
N GLU A 144 9.90 14.83 -2.57
CA GLU A 144 9.10 15.26 -3.73
C GLU A 144 9.08 14.19 -4.84
N GLY A 145 7.91 13.99 -5.42
CA GLY A 145 7.69 13.06 -6.54
C GLY A 145 7.40 11.62 -6.13
N LEU A 146 7.07 10.81 -7.13
CA LEU A 146 6.82 9.38 -7.02
C LEU A 146 7.89 8.63 -7.81
N LEU A 147 8.33 7.49 -7.29
CA LEU A 147 9.27 6.58 -7.95
C LEU A 147 8.57 5.67 -8.98
N SER A 148 7.24 5.54 -8.90
CA SER A 148 6.45 4.72 -9.81
C SER A 148 5.06 5.31 -10.04
N ALA A 149 4.33 4.74 -10.99
CA ALA A 149 2.90 4.91 -11.15
C ALA A 149 2.24 3.52 -11.18
N GLU A 150 1.26 3.31 -10.31
CA GLU A 150 0.71 2.01 -9.97
C GLU A 150 -0.81 2.07 -9.93
N ASN A 151 -1.45 1.02 -10.43
CA ASN A 151 -2.90 0.85 -10.36
C ASN A 151 -3.20 -0.24 -9.33
N LEU A 152 -4.04 0.06 -8.35
CA LEU A 152 -4.47 -0.89 -7.32
C LEU A 152 -5.75 -1.58 -7.77
N GLY A 153 -5.82 -2.89 -7.58
CA GLY A 153 -6.96 -3.73 -7.93
C GLY A 153 -7.36 -4.67 -6.79
N ILE A 154 -8.56 -5.21 -6.90
CA ILE A 154 -9.07 -6.25 -6.00
C ILE A 154 -8.66 -7.60 -6.58
N ALA A 155 -8.00 -8.43 -5.78
CA ALA A 155 -7.63 -9.78 -6.22
C ALA A 155 -8.67 -10.81 -5.77
N VAL A 156 -8.95 -11.77 -6.65
CA VAL A 156 -9.79 -12.94 -6.35
C VAL A 156 -9.12 -14.22 -6.84
N LYS A 157 -9.64 -15.38 -6.46
CA LYS A 157 -9.06 -16.66 -6.86
C LYS A 157 -8.93 -16.74 -8.38
N LYS A 158 -7.82 -17.32 -8.85
CA LYS A 158 -7.58 -17.48 -10.29
C LYS A 158 -8.74 -18.24 -10.93
N ASN A 159 -9.20 -17.74 -12.08
CA ASN A 159 -10.34 -18.26 -12.84
C ASN A 159 -11.71 -18.11 -12.18
N ASP A 160 -11.85 -17.33 -11.10
CA ASP A 160 -13.16 -16.91 -10.59
C ASP A 160 -13.73 -15.77 -11.44
N PHE A 161 -14.19 -16.13 -12.64
CA PHE A 161 -14.69 -15.16 -13.62
C PHE A 161 -16.01 -14.52 -13.23
N GLU A 162 -16.84 -15.20 -12.43
CA GLU A 162 -18.12 -14.67 -11.95
C GLU A 162 -17.87 -13.52 -10.97
N THR A 163 -17.03 -13.74 -9.95
CA THR A 163 -16.66 -12.69 -9.00
C THR A 163 -15.94 -11.54 -9.68
N LEU A 164 -15.04 -11.81 -10.63
CA LEU A 164 -14.37 -10.76 -11.43
C LEU A 164 -15.36 -9.92 -12.22
N GLN A 165 -16.32 -10.55 -12.91
CA GLN A 165 -17.33 -9.83 -13.67
C GLN A 165 -18.18 -8.95 -12.75
N TRP A 166 -18.58 -9.46 -11.59
CA TRP A 166 -19.32 -8.70 -10.60
C TRP A 166 -18.50 -7.51 -10.09
N LEU A 167 -17.24 -7.71 -9.71
CA LEU A 167 -16.35 -6.66 -9.22
C LEU A 167 -16.17 -5.55 -10.25
N ASN A 168 -15.89 -5.89 -11.51
CA ASN A 168 -15.73 -4.89 -12.56
C ASN A 168 -17.03 -4.13 -12.84
N SER A 169 -18.18 -4.80 -12.77
CA SER A 169 -19.49 -4.15 -12.90
C SER A 169 -19.78 -3.21 -11.73
N PHE A 170 -19.43 -3.62 -10.51
CA PHE A 170 -19.54 -2.79 -9.31
C PHE A 170 -18.63 -1.55 -9.41
N LEU A 171 -17.34 -1.75 -9.72
CA LEU A 171 -16.36 -0.67 -9.84
C LEU A 171 -16.77 0.34 -10.91
N HIS A 172 -17.32 -0.11 -12.04
CA HIS A 172 -17.82 0.80 -13.08
C HIS A 172 -18.93 1.75 -12.58
N GLY A 173 -19.79 1.29 -11.67
CA GLY A 173 -20.83 2.13 -11.07
C GLY A 173 -20.39 2.88 -9.81
N TYR A 174 -19.34 2.41 -9.14
CA TYR A 174 -18.84 2.98 -7.89
C TYR A 174 -17.83 4.09 -8.12
N ILE A 175 -16.88 3.93 -9.05
CA ILE A 175 -15.88 4.95 -9.35
C ILE A 175 -16.59 6.22 -9.87
N ASP A 176 -16.16 7.39 -9.37
CA ASP A 176 -16.78 8.71 -9.62
C ASP A 176 -18.21 8.86 -9.09
N SER A 177 -18.73 7.88 -8.34
CA SER A 177 -20.03 8.01 -7.65
C SER A 177 -19.90 8.91 -6.41
N PRO A 178 -21.01 9.50 -5.92
CA PRO A 178 -21.01 10.24 -4.66
C PRO A 178 -20.48 9.42 -3.47
N GLN A 179 -20.74 8.11 -3.46
CA GLN A 179 -20.28 7.20 -2.41
C GLN A 179 -18.77 6.97 -2.44
N GLU A 180 -18.17 6.94 -3.63
CA GLU A 180 -16.72 6.86 -3.77
C GLU A 180 -16.05 8.17 -3.38
N LEU A 181 -16.62 9.31 -3.79
CA LEU A 181 -16.14 10.63 -3.39
C LEU A 181 -16.21 10.82 -1.87
N GLU A 182 -17.33 10.45 -1.23
CA GLU A 182 -17.46 10.48 0.23
C GLU A 182 -16.39 9.61 0.91
N SER A 183 -16.18 8.39 0.40
CA SER A 183 -15.13 7.50 0.90
C SER A 183 -13.74 8.13 0.74
N ARG A 184 -13.45 8.71 -0.43
CA ARG A 184 -12.15 9.33 -0.70
C ARG A 184 -11.88 10.55 0.17
N THR A 185 -12.87 11.43 0.31
CA THR A 185 -12.75 12.61 1.18
C THR A 185 -12.50 12.15 2.62
N ARG A 186 -13.29 11.20 3.12
CA ARG A 186 -13.12 10.68 4.48
C ARG A 186 -11.72 10.11 4.73
N TRP A 187 -11.19 9.27 3.82
CA TRP A 187 -9.95 8.53 4.09
C TRP A 187 -8.67 9.24 3.65
N PHE A 188 -8.74 10.18 2.69
CA PHE A 188 -7.54 10.80 2.11
C PHE A 188 -7.51 12.33 2.19
N GLU A 189 -8.62 13.00 2.50
CA GLU A 189 -8.67 14.48 2.60
C GLU A 189 -8.97 14.94 4.03
N GLU A 190 -9.69 14.13 4.80
CA GLU A 190 -10.01 14.36 6.20
C GLU A 190 -9.12 13.50 7.13
N SER A 191 -8.97 13.96 8.36
CA SER A 191 -8.17 13.28 9.40
C SER A 191 -8.94 13.05 10.70
N ASP A 192 -10.24 13.36 10.74
CA ASP A 192 -11.08 13.21 11.92
C ASP A 192 -11.22 11.74 12.35
N TRP A 193 -11.15 10.82 11.37
CA TRP A 193 -11.18 9.39 11.56
C TRP A 193 -9.98 8.86 12.34
N LEU A 194 -8.81 9.52 12.29
CA LEU A 194 -7.62 9.12 13.05
C LEU A 194 -7.91 9.01 14.55
N THR A 195 -8.77 9.88 15.08
CA THR A 195 -9.14 9.87 16.51
C THR A 195 -10.15 8.78 16.88
N LYS A 196 -10.71 8.09 15.89
CA LYS A 196 -11.81 7.12 16.04
C LYS A 196 -11.38 5.68 15.76
N VAL A 197 -10.17 5.46 15.26
CA VAL A 197 -9.59 4.12 15.12
C VAL A 197 -9.08 3.69 16.49
N THR A 198 -9.82 2.83 17.19
CA THR A 198 -9.31 2.11 18.35
C THR A 198 -8.63 0.84 17.86
N GLU A 199 -7.47 0.50 18.44
CA GLU A 199 -6.88 -0.83 18.29
C GLU A 199 -7.81 -1.83 19.00
N ASP A 200 -8.67 -2.50 18.25
CA ASP A 200 -9.47 -3.64 18.71
C ASP A 200 -8.76 -4.95 18.39
#